data_AF-A0A948PBX5-F1
#
_entry.id   AF-A0A948PBX5-F1
#
_cell.length_a   1.000
_cell.length_b   1.000
_cell.length_c   1.000
_cell.angle_alpha   90.00
_cell.angle_beta   90.00
_cell.angle_gamma   90.00
#
_symmetry.space_group_name_H-M   'P 1'
#
loop_
_entity.id
_entity.type
_entity.pdbx_description
1 polymer ?
#
loop_
_entity_poly.entity_id
_entity_poly.type
_entity_poly.pdbx_seq_one_letter_code
_entity_poly.pdbx_strand_id
1 'polypeptide(L)'
;MPTRLKRPPFWRPLALTVALLGFQGYLGFSAIGGQFGIENRTQILLDIDQLKARSSALQAEIDAYRHRATLMDTRRLDPDIVTERARALLNMAHADDIIVMVDPESGKPLSGKFEELATDELMQLIQADSTL
;
A
#
# COMPACT_ATOMS: atom_id res chain seq x y z
N MET A 1 47.83 -50.37 -50.03
CA MET A 1 47.67 -49.35 -48.96
C MET A 1 46.47 -49.74 -48.11
N PRO A 2 46.63 -50.20 -46.85
CA PRO A 2 45.47 -50.42 -45.98
C PRO A 2 45.07 -49.09 -45.32
N THR A 3 43.84 -48.64 -45.55
CA THR A 3 43.24 -47.50 -44.84
C THR A 3 42.63 -48.00 -43.53
N ARG A 4 43.20 -47.60 -42.38
CA ARG A 4 42.64 -47.92 -41.05
C ARG A 4 41.47 -46.99 -40.74
N LEU A 5 40.25 -47.48 -40.91
CA LEU A 5 39.04 -46.81 -40.41
C LEU A 5 38.91 -47.03 -38.90
N LYS A 6 39.07 -45.96 -38.14
CA LYS A 6 38.86 -45.92 -36.69
C LYS A 6 37.35 -46.03 -36.42
N ARG A 7 36.90 -47.13 -35.80
CA ARG A 7 35.48 -47.30 -35.45
C ARG A 7 35.07 -46.19 -34.48
N PRO A 8 34.04 -45.39 -34.80
CA PRO A 8 33.60 -44.33 -33.91
C PRO A 8 33.04 -44.95 -32.62
N PRO A 9 33.33 -44.35 -31.45
CA PRO A 9 32.88 -44.87 -30.17
C PRO A 9 31.37 -44.66 -30.00
N PHE A 10 30.60 -45.75 -30.03
CA PHE A 10 29.14 -45.77 -29.91
C PHE A 10 28.61 -45.22 -28.56
N TRP A 11 29.46 -45.17 -27.53
CA TRP A 11 29.10 -44.67 -26.20
C TRP A 11 28.91 -43.14 -26.16
N ARG A 12 29.54 -42.39 -27.08
CA ARG A 12 29.41 -40.93 -27.13
C ARG A 12 27.98 -40.45 -27.39
N PRO A 13 27.28 -40.92 -28.44
CA PRO A 13 25.89 -40.52 -28.64
C PRO A 13 24.99 -40.98 -27.48
N LEU A 14 25.23 -42.16 -26.90
CA LEU A 14 24.43 -42.66 -25.79
C LEU A 14 24.57 -41.78 -24.53
N ALA A 15 25.80 -41.43 -24.15
CA ALA A 15 26.06 -40.50 -23.06
C ALA A 15 25.41 -39.13 -23.31
N LEU A 16 25.47 -38.64 -24.56
CA LEU A 16 24.86 -37.37 -24.94
C LEU A 16 23.32 -37.42 -24.83
N THR A 17 22.68 -38.52 -25.27
CA THR A 17 21.21 -38.66 -25.16
C THR A 17 20.74 -38.71 -23.71
N VAL A 18 21.45 -39.40 -22.83
CA VAL A 18 21.13 -39.48 -21.40
C VAL A 18 21.29 -38.11 -20.73
N ALA A 19 22.38 -37.40 -21.05
CA ALA A 19 22.59 -36.04 -20.54
C ALA A 19 21.47 -35.09 -21.01
N LEU A 20 21.05 -35.18 -22.27
CA LEU A 20 19.97 -34.35 -22.81
C LEU A 20 18.63 -34.62 -22.12
N LEU A 21 18.31 -35.90 -21.87
CA LEU A 21 17.10 -36.31 -21.15
C LEU A 21 17.10 -35.82 -19.71
N GLY A 22 18.23 -35.96 -19.01
CA GLY A 22 18.39 -35.43 -17.66
C GLY A 22 18.23 -33.91 -17.60
N PHE A 23 18.80 -33.21 -18.59
CA PHE A 23 18.64 -31.76 -18.72
C PHE A 23 17.20 -31.35 -18.99
N GLN A 24 16.47 -32.03 -19.88
CA GLN A 24 15.05 -31.78 -20.10
C GLN A 24 14.22 -32.04 -18.84
N GLY A 25 14.50 -33.11 -18.09
CA GLY A 25 13.81 -33.39 -16.83
C GLY A 25 14.05 -32.30 -15.79
N TYR A 26 15.29 -31.84 -15.65
CA TYR A 26 15.63 -30.73 -14.75
C TYR A 26 14.92 -29.43 -15.14
N LEU A 27 14.92 -29.09 -16.43
CA LEU A 27 14.20 -27.93 -16.93
C LEU A 27 12.69 -28.04 -16.70
N GLY A 28 12.09 -29.22 -16.92
CA GLY A 28 10.68 -29.47 -16.66
C GLY A 28 10.33 -29.29 -15.17
N PHE A 29 11.13 -29.87 -14.27
CA PHE A 29 10.96 -29.70 -12.82
C PHE A 29 11.11 -28.23 -12.40
N SER A 30 12.16 -27.56 -12.89
CA SER A 30 12.41 -26.14 -12.61
C SER A 30 11.34 -25.21 -13.21
N ALA A 31 10.66 -25.61 -14.28
CA ALA A 31 9.58 -24.82 -14.87
C ALA A 31 8.28 -24.90 -14.05
N ILE A 32 8.06 -26.01 -13.36
CA ILE A 32 6.89 -26.21 -12.50
C ILE A 32 7.11 -25.56 -11.13
N GLY A 33 8.25 -25.84 -10.47
CA GLY A 33 8.56 -25.36 -9.12
C GLY A 33 9.40 -24.08 -9.05
N GLY A 34 9.78 -23.49 -10.19
CA GLY A 34 10.56 -22.26 -10.21
C GLY A 34 9.75 -21.06 -9.75
N GLN A 35 10.41 -19.98 -9.34
CA GLN A 35 9.75 -18.76 -8.83
C GLN A 35 8.75 -18.15 -9.84
N PHE A 36 8.95 -18.39 -11.14
CA PHE A 36 8.09 -17.96 -12.24
C PHE A 36 7.23 -19.09 -12.82
N GLY A 37 7.07 -20.19 -12.08
CA GLY A 37 6.23 -21.32 -12.48
C GLY A 37 4.76 -20.93 -12.60
N ILE A 38 3.99 -21.82 -13.23
CA ILE A 38 2.57 -21.59 -13.51
C ILE A 38 1.77 -21.35 -12.22
N GLU A 39 2.15 -22.01 -11.13
CA GLU A 39 1.48 -21.92 -9.83
C GLU A 39 1.66 -20.55 -9.16
N ASN A 40 2.84 -19.94 -9.27
CA ASN A 40 3.14 -18.65 -8.64
C ASN A 40 2.61 -17.45 -9.43
N ARG A 41 2.13 -17.65 -10.65
CA ARG A 41 1.64 -16.55 -11.51
C ARG A 41 0.52 -15.76 -10.84
N THR A 42 -0.39 -16.44 -10.15
CA THR A 42 -1.52 -15.78 -9.46
C THR A 42 -1.03 -14.94 -8.29
N GLN A 43 -0.10 -15.46 -7.48
CA GLN A 43 0.52 -14.72 -6.37
C GLN A 43 1.27 -13.49 -6.88
N ILE A 44 2.07 -13.63 -7.94
CA ILE A 44 2.78 -12.49 -8.56
C ILE A 44 1.81 -11.41 -9.03
N LEU A 45 0.67 -11.79 -9.62
CA LEU A 45 -0.33 -10.81 -10.05
C LEU A 45 -0.99 -10.09 -8.87
N LEU A 46 -1.28 -10.80 -7.77
CA LEU A 46 -1.79 -10.21 -6.54
C LEU A 46 -0.77 -9.24 -5.92
N ASP A 47 0.50 -9.63 -5.88
CA ASP A 47 1.58 -8.77 -5.38
C ASP A 47 1.72 -7.51 -6.22
N ILE A 48 1.65 -7.64 -7.54
CA ILE A 48 1.65 -6.49 -8.46
C ILE A 48 0.49 -5.55 -8.14
N ASP A 49 -0.73 -6.07 -7.99
CA ASP A 49 -1.91 -5.26 -7.70
C ASP A 49 -1.82 -4.57 -6.34
N GLN A 50 -1.38 -5.30 -5.31
CA GLN A 50 -1.16 -4.73 -3.98
C GLN A 50 -0.11 -3.62 -3.99
N LEU A 51 0.99 -3.82 -4.70
CA LEU A 51 2.05 -2.82 -4.81
C LEU A 51 1.57 -1.59 -5.57
N LYS A 52 0.74 -1.79 -6.60
CA LYS A 52 0.11 -0.71 -7.36
C LYS A 52 -0.84 0.11 -6.50
N ALA A 53 -1.69 -0.53 -5.70
CA ALA A 53 -2.58 0.14 -4.76
C ALA A 53 -1.78 0.97 -3.73
N ARG A 54 -0.74 0.39 -3.13
CA ARG A 54 0.15 1.12 -2.22
C ARG A 54 0.81 2.33 -2.89
N SER A 55 1.30 2.15 -4.13
CA SER A 55 1.91 3.25 -4.87
C SER A 55 0.94 4.39 -5.15
N SER A 56 -0.32 4.08 -5.49
CA SER A 56 -1.35 5.10 -5.73
C SER A 56 -1.73 5.85 -4.45
N ALA A 57 -1.81 5.15 -3.32
CA ALA A 57 -2.11 5.80 -2.03
C ALA A 57 -0.98 6.76 -1.63
N LEU A 58 0.27 6.34 -1.78
CA LEU A 58 1.42 7.17 -1.48
C LEU A 58 1.53 8.37 -2.44
N GLN A 59 1.21 8.17 -3.71
CA GLN A 59 1.17 9.27 -4.68
C GLN A 59 0.13 10.32 -4.30
N ALA A 60 -1.06 9.91 -3.86
CA ALA A 60 -2.09 10.83 -3.39
C ALA A 60 -1.62 11.65 -2.17
N GLU A 61 -0.88 11.03 -1.25
CA GLU A 61 -0.28 11.72 -0.10
C GLU A 61 0.80 12.73 -0.55
N ILE A 62 1.68 12.34 -1.48
CA ILE A 62 2.68 13.24 -2.06
C ILE A 62 2.01 14.44 -2.73
N ASP A 63 0.94 14.22 -3.49
CA ASP A 63 0.23 15.30 -4.18
C ASP A 63 -0.45 16.25 -3.18
N ALA A 64 -1.00 15.73 -2.08
CA ALA A 64 -1.54 16.55 -0.99
C ALA A 64 -0.45 17.42 -0.33
N TYR A 65 0.73 16.86 -0.05
CA TYR A 65 1.85 17.65 0.48
C TYR A 65 2.40 18.65 -0.52
N ARG A 66 2.51 18.26 -1.79
CA ARG A 66 2.95 19.15 -2.86
C ARG A 66 2.01 20.33 -2.99
N HIS A 67 0.71 20.11 -2.93
CA HIS A 67 -0.27 21.19 -2.93
C HIS A 67 -0.07 22.15 -1.76
N ARG A 68 0.06 21.64 -0.52
CA ARG A 68 0.36 22.48 0.66
C ARG A 68 1.67 23.25 0.51
N ALA A 69 2.72 22.61 0.01
CA ALA A 69 4.00 23.26 -0.25
C ALA A 69 3.90 24.36 -1.30
N THR A 70 3.08 24.18 -2.34
CA THR A 70 2.86 25.20 -3.37
C THR A 70 2.14 26.43 -2.83
N LEU A 71 1.23 26.26 -1.87
CA LEU A 71 0.59 27.38 -1.18
C LEU A 71 1.59 28.18 -0.31
N MET A 72 2.68 27.54 0.13
CA MET A 72 3.73 28.14 0.97
C MET A 72 4.90 28.72 0.16
N ASP A 73 4.87 28.66 -1.17
CA ASP A 73 5.92 29.21 -2.02
C ASP A 73 5.91 30.75 -1.96
N THR A 74 6.99 31.36 -1.48
CA THR A 74 7.14 32.82 -1.31
C THR A 74 6.79 33.64 -2.55
N ARG A 75 6.87 33.07 -3.76
CA ARG A 75 6.52 33.77 -5.00
C ARG A 75 5.01 33.89 -5.25
N ARG A 76 4.20 33.04 -4.61
CA ARG A 76 2.74 32.92 -4.78
C ARG A 76 1.97 32.85 -3.46
N LEU A 77 2.68 32.99 -2.34
CA LEU A 77 2.16 32.89 -0.99
C LEU A 77 1.20 34.05 -0.71
N ASP A 78 -0.02 33.69 -0.33
CA ASP A 78 -0.98 34.65 0.21
C ASP A 78 -0.57 35.00 1.66
N PRO A 79 -0.36 36.29 1.99
CA PRO A 79 -0.02 36.72 3.34
C PRO A 79 -1.02 36.23 4.40
N ASP A 80 -2.29 36.12 4.06
CA ASP A 80 -3.35 35.74 5.01
C ASP A 80 -3.15 34.32 5.54
N ILE A 81 -2.72 33.38 4.67
CA ILE A 81 -2.41 31.99 5.03
C ILE A 81 -1.34 31.91 6.13
N VAL A 82 -0.32 32.79 6.08
CA VAL A 82 0.73 32.84 7.11
C VAL A 82 0.16 33.35 8.42
N THR A 83 -0.66 34.40 8.36
CA THR A 83 -1.28 35.00 9.53
C THR A 83 -2.24 34.02 10.22
N GLU A 84 -3.12 33.35 9.46
CA GLU A 84 -3.98 32.27 9.96
C GLU A 84 -3.15 31.18 10.64
N ARG A 85 -2.06 30.73 10.01
CA ARG A 85 -1.21 29.67 10.57
C ARG A 85 -0.50 30.10 11.85
N ALA A 86 0.03 31.32 11.89
CA ALA A 86 0.66 31.88 13.08
C ALA A 86 -0.36 31.98 14.23
N ARG A 87 -1.57 32.43 13.93
CA ARG A 87 -2.67 32.55 14.89
C ARG A 87 -3.08 31.19 15.45
N ALA A 88 -3.23 30.18 14.58
CA ALA A 88 -3.52 28.80 14.97
C ALA A 88 -2.44 28.19 15.88
N LEU A 89 -1.15 28.44 15.60
CA LEU A 89 -0.03 27.98 16.44
C LEU A 89 0.01 28.66 17.81
N LEU A 90 -0.39 29.92 17.87
CA LEU A 90 -0.50 30.70 19.11
C LEU A 90 -1.82 30.47 19.86
N ASN A 91 -2.67 29.56 19.38
CA ASN A 91 -4.00 29.29 19.90
C ASN A 91 -4.85 30.58 20.05
N MET A 92 -4.75 31.46 19.06
CA MET A 92 -5.49 32.72 18.97
C MET A 92 -6.58 32.58 17.89
N ALA A 93 -7.66 33.34 18.02
CA ALA A 93 -8.73 33.44 17.01
C ALA A 93 -9.10 34.92 16.79
N HIS A 94 -9.54 35.27 15.59
CA HIS A 94 -10.17 36.56 15.31
C HIS A 94 -11.66 36.52 15.67
N ALA A 95 -12.28 37.69 15.86
CA ALA A 95 -13.70 37.80 16.17
C ALA A 95 -14.62 37.22 15.07
N ASP A 96 -14.12 37.15 13.84
CA ASP A 96 -14.87 36.69 12.65
C ASP A 96 -14.50 35.25 12.24
N ASP A 97 -13.61 34.58 12.99
CA ASP A 97 -13.17 33.22 12.68
C ASP A 97 -14.17 32.17 13.20
N ILE A 98 -14.40 31.12 12.41
CA ILE A 98 -15.21 29.97 12.82
C ILE A 98 -14.28 28.85 13.32
N ILE A 99 -14.41 28.49 14.60
CA ILE A 99 -13.61 27.42 15.21
C ILE A 99 -14.33 26.09 15.05
N VAL A 100 -13.72 25.17 14.31
CA VAL A 100 -14.20 23.79 14.18
C VAL A 100 -13.42 22.90 15.14
N MET A 101 -14.10 22.41 16.18
CA MET A 101 -13.50 21.44 17.09
C MET A 101 -13.43 20.06 16.42
N VAL A 102 -12.26 19.44 16.44
CA VAL A 102 -12.02 18.11 15.90
C VAL A 102 -11.66 17.14 17.00
N ASP A 103 -12.12 15.90 16.85
CA ASP A 103 -11.71 14.81 17.73
C ASP A 103 -10.23 14.47 17.49
N PRO A 104 -9.40 14.37 18.56
CA PRO A 104 -7.95 14.21 18.42
C PRO A 104 -7.53 12.84 17.85
N GLU A 105 -8.38 11.81 17.97
CA GLU A 105 -8.09 10.46 17.47
C GLU A 105 -8.57 10.27 16.03
N SER A 106 -9.70 10.87 15.67
CA SER A 106 -10.34 10.66 14.37
C SER A 106 -10.14 11.81 13.37
N GLY A 107 -9.72 12.99 13.82
CA GLY A 107 -9.56 14.18 12.97
C GLY A 107 -10.87 14.70 12.36
N LYS A 108 -12.01 14.16 12.78
CA LYS A 108 -13.35 14.52 12.31
C LYS A 108 -13.92 15.65 13.18
N PRO A 109 -14.75 16.54 12.62
CA PRO A 109 -15.43 17.56 13.42
C PRO A 109 -16.32 16.90 14.47
N LEU A 110 -16.28 17.42 15.70
CA LEU A 110 -17.12 16.95 16.83
C LEU A 110 -18.63 17.11 16.56
N SER A 111 -19.00 17.92 15.57
CA SER A 111 -20.38 18.20 15.18
C SER A 111 -21.18 16.98 14.68
N GLY A 112 -20.56 15.82 14.50
CA GLY A 112 -21.21 14.61 14.00
C GLY A 112 -21.36 13.45 15.00
N LYS A 113 -20.98 13.61 16.27
CA LYS A 113 -21.06 12.55 17.30
C LYS A 113 -22.24 12.75 18.25
N PHE A 114 -23.43 12.99 17.72
CA PHE A 114 -24.65 12.65 18.45
C PHE A 114 -24.88 11.16 18.23
N GLU A 115 -24.28 10.34 19.09
CA GLU A 115 -24.69 8.95 19.21
C GLU A 115 -26.13 9.03 19.74
N GLU A 116 -27.13 8.87 18.86
CA GLU A 116 -28.53 8.70 19.26
C GLU A 116 -28.58 7.46 20.14
N LEU A 117 -28.39 7.67 21.45
CA LEU A 117 -28.65 6.64 22.44
C LEU A 117 -30.09 6.17 22.21
N ALA A 118 -30.24 4.87 21.93
CA ALA A 118 -31.57 4.28 21.87
C ALA A 118 -32.30 4.64 23.17
N THR A 119 -33.59 4.97 23.08
CA THR A 119 -34.39 5.44 24.22
C THR A 119 -34.25 4.53 25.44
N ASP A 120 -34.04 3.23 25.21
CA ASP A 120 -33.82 2.23 26.25
C ASP A 120 -32.53 2.44 27.05
N GLU A 121 -31.41 2.80 26.40
CA GLU A 121 -30.14 3.07 27.08
C GLU A 121 -30.18 4.39 27.86
N LEU A 122 -30.84 5.42 27.31
CA LEU A 122 -31.07 6.70 28.01
C LEU A 122 -31.90 6.50 29.28
N MET A 123 -32.97 5.71 29.21
CA MET A 123 -33.81 5.41 30.35
C MET A 123 -33.04 4.64 31.44
N GLN A 124 -32.16 3.72 31.03
CA GLN A 124 -31.33 2.95 31.96
C GLN A 124 -30.32 3.84 32.71
N LEU A 125 -29.71 4.81 32.01
CA LEU A 125 -28.75 5.75 32.58
C LEU A 125 -29.41 6.72 33.57
N ILE A 126 -30.58 7.26 33.21
CA ILE A 126 -31.38 8.15 34.08
C ILE A 126 -31.85 7.41 35.34
N GLN A 127 -32.26 6.15 35.19
CA GLN A 127 -32.75 5.34 36.29
C GLN A 127 -31.63 4.89 37.23
N ALA A 128 -30.42 4.64 36.72
CA ALA A 128 -29.24 4.38 37.54
C ALA A 128 -28.84 5.61 38.38
N ASP A 129 -28.86 6.81 37.79
CA ASP A 129 -28.51 8.06 38.47
C ASP A 129 -29.57 8.49 39.51
N SER A 130 -30.85 8.18 39.29
CA SER A 130 -31.96 8.46 40.22
C SER A 130 -32.01 7.54 41.46
N THR A 131 -31.11 6.57 41.57
CA THR A 131 -31.04 5.65 42.73
C THR A 131 -29.96 6.03 43.75
N LEU A 132 -29.32 7.19 43.57
CA LEU A 132 -28.50 7.91 44.55
C LEU A 132 -29.28 9.07 45.17
#